data_AF-A0A6G6ARF9-F1
#
_entry.id   AF-A0A6G6ARF9-F1
#
_cell.length_a   1.000
_cell.length_b   1.000
_cell.length_c   1.000
_cell.angle_alpha   90.00
_cell.angle_beta   90.00
_cell.angle_gamma   90.00
#
_symmetry.space_group_name_H-M   'P 1'
#
loop_
_entity.id
_entity.type
_entity.pdbx_description
1 polymer ?
#
loop_
_entity_poly.entity_id
_entity_poly.type
_entity_poly.pdbx_seq_one_letter_code
_entity_poly.pdbx_strand_id
1 'polypeptide(L)'
;MLKKILFTSALVISSSAVANIKVNVENDSKDYDVTLTSKDVQTSTYSPEPLETLSANSADRFYVFSNYPDVVRLVDFEYKFSDSSVAPRCHFRFVIMKDYRSGKMLPQKVIAENEGGSYRDKAICSGKLDSFNLNTGEAEVTFSINRRKY
;
A
#
# COMPACT_ATOMS: atom_id res chain seq x y z
N MET A 1 35.30 28.76 -40.94
CA MET A 1 34.79 29.16 -39.61
C MET A 1 33.29 29.36 -39.76
N LEU A 2 32.35 28.80 -39.00
CA LEU A 2 32.31 28.03 -37.76
C LEU A 2 31.13 27.04 -37.91
N LYS A 3 31.26 25.81 -37.41
CA LYS A 3 30.34 24.69 -37.62
C LYS A 3 28.96 24.94 -36.98
N LYS A 4 27.89 24.55 -37.70
CA LYS A 4 26.54 24.33 -37.14
C LYS A 4 26.64 23.23 -36.08
N ILE A 5 26.32 23.55 -34.84
CA ILE A 5 26.10 22.55 -33.79
C ILE A 5 24.67 22.78 -33.28
N LEU A 6 23.75 21.95 -33.78
CA LEU A 6 22.48 21.71 -33.10
C LEU A 6 22.82 20.95 -31.82
N PHE A 7 22.74 21.63 -30.68
CA PHE A 7 22.64 20.95 -29.38
C PHE A 7 21.22 20.42 -29.24
N THR A 8 20.97 19.22 -29.75
CA THR A 8 19.86 18.39 -29.26
C THR A 8 20.25 17.94 -27.86
N SER A 9 19.85 18.73 -26.87
CA SER A 9 19.75 18.29 -25.49
C SER A 9 18.65 17.24 -25.45
N ALA A 10 19.00 16.00 -25.81
CA ALA A 10 18.19 14.85 -25.45
C ALA A 10 18.20 14.80 -23.92
N LEU A 11 17.18 15.41 -23.32
CA LEU A 11 16.73 15.02 -21.99
C LEU A 11 16.38 13.55 -22.10
N VAL A 12 17.36 12.68 -21.87
CA VAL A 12 17.09 11.31 -21.45
C VAL A 12 16.60 11.47 -20.03
N ILE A 13 15.33 11.86 -19.90
CA ILE A 13 14.55 11.49 -18.73
C ILE A 13 14.49 9.98 -18.86
N SER A 14 15.49 9.30 -18.29
CA SER A 14 15.36 7.89 -18.00
C SER A 14 14.13 7.82 -17.12
N SER A 15 12.99 7.51 -17.73
CA SER A 15 11.83 6.98 -17.05
C SER A 15 12.27 5.65 -16.49
N SER A 16 13.03 5.71 -15.38
CA SER A 16 12.94 4.71 -14.34
C SER A 16 11.44 4.69 -14.03
N ALA A 17 10.70 3.80 -14.69
CA ALA A 17 9.32 3.55 -14.33
C ALA A 17 9.40 3.23 -12.85
N VAL A 18 8.94 4.17 -12.01
CA VAL A 18 8.97 4.01 -10.56
C VAL A 18 7.90 2.98 -10.30
N ALA A 19 8.27 1.71 -10.42
CA ALA A 19 7.36 0.61 -10.29
C ALA A 19 6.73 0.70 -8.91
N ASN A 20 5.41 0.83 -8.92
CA ASN A 20 4.60 1.22 -7.80
C ASN A 20 3.71 0.05 -7.36
N ILE A 21 3.18 0.18 -6.16
CA ILE A 21 2.16 -0.74 -5.66
C ILE A 21 0.84 0.02 -5.69
N LYS A 22 -0.09 -0.43 -6.51
CA LYS A 22 -1.47 0.04 -6.45
C LYS A 22 -2.15 -0.65 -5.26
N VAL A 23 -2.68 0.14 -4.36
CA VAL A 23 -3.35 -0.34 -3.15
C VAL A 23 -4.83 0.03 -3.25
N ASN A 24 -5.69 -0.98 -3.10
CA ASN A 24 -7.12 -0.78 -2.88
C ASN A 24 -7.41 -1.13 -1.42
N VAL A 25 -8.11 -0.25 -0.70
CA VAL A 25 -8.58 -0.52 0.67
C VAL A 25 -10.10 -0.48 0.68
N GLU A 26 -10.73 -1.55 1.12
CA GLU A 26 -12.18 -1.71 1.14
C GLU A 26 -12.66 -1.76 2.59
N ASN A 27 -13.56 -0.85 2.98
CA ASN A 27 -14.28 -0.94 4.24
C ASN A 27 -15.61 -1.66 3.98
N ASP A 28 -15.59 -2.98 4.15
CA ASP A 28 -16.75 -3.86 3.98
C ASP A 28 -17.68 -3.89 5.20
N SER A 29 -17.37 -3.09 6.22
CA SER A 29 -18.27 -2.97 7.37
C SER A 29 -19.51 -2.17 6.99
N LYS A 30 -20.66 -2.59 7.51
CA LYS A 30 -21.96 -2.01 7.14
C LYS A 30 -22.18 -0.62 7.73
N ASP A 31 -21.74 -0.44 8.97
CA ASP A 31 -22.17 0.67 9.82
C ASP A 31 -21.00 1.41 10.48
N TYR A 32 -19.74 1.03 10.18
CA TYR A 32 -18.58 1.54 10.90
C TYR A 32 -17.57 2.21 9.99
N ASP A 33 -17.35 3.49 10.21
CA ASP A 33 -16.21 4.18 9.61
C ASP A 33 -14.90 3.69 10.26
N VAL A 34 -13.82 3.75 9.51
CA VAL A 34 -12.47 3.47 10.01
C VAL A 34 -11.56 4.67 9.79
N THR A 35 -10.69 4.94 10.75
CA THR A 35 -9.72 6.04 10.72
C THR A 35 -8.31 5.49 10.59
N LEU A 36 -7.52 6.05 9.69
CA LEU A 36 -6.11 5.75 9.53
C LEU A 36 -5.35 6.23 10.77
N THR A 37 -4.67 5.32 11.45
CA THR A 37 -3.94 5.61 12.71
C THR A 37 -2.44 5.68 12.50
N SER A 38 -1.90 4.92 11.54
CA SER A 38 -0.49 4.95 11.19
C SER A 38 -0.28 4.51 9.75
N LYS A 39 0.85 4.95 9.18
CA LYS A 39 1.41 4.46 7.92
C LYS A 39 2.92 4.60 7.98
N ASP A 40 3.65 3.71 7.33
CA ASP A 40 5.08 3.94 7.09
C ASP A 40 5.26 5.19 6.24
N VAL A 41 6.19 6.05 6.63
CA VAL A 41 6.60 7.24 5.85
C VAL A 41 8.11 7.27 5.62
N GLN A 42 8.85 6.28 6.16
CA GLN A 42 10.30 6.23 6.07
C GLN A 42 10.73 5.48 4.81
N THR A 43 10.08 4.36 4.52
CA THR A 43 10.40 3.51 3.36
C THR A 43 9.57 3.88 2.14
N SER A 44 8.40 4.47 2.36
CA SER A 44 7.40 4.66 1.32
C SER A 44 6.76 6.04 1.28
N THR A 45 6.37 6.44 0.06
CA THR A 45 5.60 7.65 -0.26
C THR A 45 4.28 7.26 -0.91
N TYR A 46 3.19 7.96 -0.58
CA TYR A 46 1.82 7.61 -1.00
C TYR A 46 1.26 8.71 -1.90
N SER A 47 0.54 8.33 -2.96
CA SER A 47 -0.13 9.29 -3.83
C SER A 47 -1.37 8.70 -4.53
N PRO A 48 -2.57 9.32 -4.42
CA PRO A 48 -2.88 10.35 -3.42
C PRO A 48 -2.63 9.85 -2.00
N GLU A 49 -2.63 10.76 -1.02
CA GLU A 49 -2.54 10.33 0.37
C GLU A 49 -3.74 9.45 0.75
N PRO A 50 -3.53 8.35 1.50
CA PRO A 50 -4.64 7.50 1.93
C PRO A 50 -5.65 8.30 2.75
N LEU A 51 -6.93 8.00 2.59
CA LEU A 51 -7.99 8.69 3.30
C LEU A 51 -7.81 8.52 4.82
N GLU A 52 -7.79 9.64 5.53
CA GLU A 52 -7.73 9.66 7.00
C GLU A 52 -8.93 8.96 7.61
N THR A 53 -10.11 9.08 6.99
CA THR A 53 -11.32 8.34 7.38
C THR A 53 -11.94 7.71 6.15
N LEU A 54 -12.16 6.40 6.22
CA LEU A 54 -12.80 5.60 5.19
C LEU A 54 -14.18 5.18 5.68
N SER A 55 -15.22 5.70 5.03
CA SER A 55 -16.60 5.46 5.44
C SER A 55 -17.03 4.00 5.29
N ALA A 56 -18.06 3.59 6.01
CA ALA A 56 -18.69 2.28 5.86
C ALA A 56 -19.13 2.00 4.41
N ASN A 57 -18.96 0.76 3.94
CA ASN A 57 -19.22 0.31 2.55
C ASN A 57 -18.57 1.19 1.47
N SER A 58 -17.37 1.70 1.73
CA SER A 58 -16.62 2.51 0.78
C SER A 58 -15.22 1.96 0.55
N ALA A 59 -14.52 2.52 -0.44
CA ALA A 59 -13.18 2.09 -0.79
C ALA A 59 -12.28 3.29 -1.09
N ASP A 60 -11.00 3.14 -0.79
CA ASP A 60 -9.93 4.07 -1.15
C ASP A 60 -8.94 3.40 -2.11
N ARG A 61 -8.30 4.22 -2.94
CA ARG A 61 -7.29 3.76 -3.90
C ARG A 61 -6.13 4.75 -3.96
N PHE A 62 -4.94 4.24 -3.71
CA PHE A 62 -3.72 5.02 -3.79
C PHE A 62 -2.56 4.19 -4.32
N TYR A 63 -1.49 4.88 -4.73
CA TYR A 63 -0.24 4.25 -5.11
C TYR A 63 0.79 4.42 -4.01
N VAL A 64 1.61 3.40 -3.81
CA VAL A 64 2.76 3.42 -2.91
C VAL A 64 4.03 3.31 -3.73
N PHE A 65 4.90 4.29 -3.55
CA PHE A 65 6.20 4.40 -4.17
C PHE A 65 7.27 4.18 -3.11
N SER A 66 8.31 3.42 -3.45
CA SER A 66 9.42 3.21 -2.53
C SER A 66 10.44 4.34 -2.61
N ASN A 67 10.92 4.76 -1.44
CA ASN A 67 12.07 5.65 -1.29
C ASN A 67 13.40 4.91 -1.59
N TYR A 68 13.38 3.57 -1.62
CA TYR A 68 14.49 2.69 -1.93
C TYR A 68 14.13 1.69 -3.04
N PRO A 69 13.80 2.17 -4.27
CA PRO A 69 13.16 1.36 -5.31
C PRO A 69 13.99 0.17 -5.81
N ASP A 70 15.31 0.21 -5.61
CA ASP A 70 16.25 -0.86 -5.94
C ASP A 70 16.44 -1.91 -4.83
N VAL A 71 15.82 -1.74 -3.67
CA VAL A 71 16.02 -2.60 -2.50
C VAL A 71 14.70 -3.23 -2.04
N VAL A 72 13.73 -2.39 -1.69
CA VAL A 72 12.50 -2.82 -1.03
C VAL A 72 11.34 -1.93 -1.45
N ARG A 73 10.13 -2.45 -1.49
CA ARG A 73 8.89 -1.68 -1.56
C ARG A 73 7.97 -2.17 -0.45
N LEU A 74 7.44 -1.23 0.33
CA LEU A 74 6.70 -1.53 1.54
C LEU A 74 5.35 -0.82 1.50
N VAL A 75 4.29 -1.56 1.71
CA VAL A 75 3.01 -1.00 2.12
C VAL A 75 2.83 -1.40 3.57
N ASP A 76 2.68 -0.43 4.46
CA ASP A 76 2.50 -0.66 5.89
C ASP A 76 1.62 0.44 6.47
N PHE A 77 0.43 0.08 6.95
CA PHE A 77 -0.51 1.03 7.55
C PHE A 77 -1.52 0.34 8.48
N GLU A 78 -2.14 1.13 9.35
CA GLU A 78 -3.14 0.70 10.32
C GLU A 78 -4.42 1.53 10.20
N TYR A 79 -5.57 0.85 10.17
CA TYR A 79 -6.90 1.47 10.31
C TYR A 79 -7.57 0.97 11.59
N LYS A 80 -8.25 1.88 12.31
CA LYS A 80 -9.02 1.59 13.52
C LYS A 80 -10.48 1.99 13.33
N PHE A 81 -11.43 1.19 13.83
CA PHE A 81 -12.84 1.61 13.83
C PHE A 81 -13.06 2.88 14.66
N SER A 82 -13.80 3.85 14.10
CA SER A 82 -13.86 5.22 14.64
C SER A 82 -14.83 5.40 15.82
N ASP A 83 -15.52 4.34 16.28
CA ASP A 83 -16.58 4.42 17.28
C ASP A 83 -16.09 4.42 18.74
N SER A 84 -14.81 4.09 19.00
CA SER A 84 -14.26 4.04 20.36
C SER A 84 -12.74 4.21 20.40
N SER A 85 -12.22 4.68 21.53
CA SER A 85 -10.78 4.80 21.77
C SER A 85 -10.06 3.44 21.82
N VAL A 86 -10.75 2.38 22.27
CA VAL A 86 -10.27 1.00 22.39
C VAL A 86 -10.83 0.08 21.30
N ALA A 87 -11.24 0.67 20.17
CA ALA A 87 -11.84 -0.08 19.07
C ALA A 87 -10.84 -1.06 18.42
N PRO A 88 -11.34 -2.17 17.85
CA PRO A 88 -10.53 -3.09 17.05
C PRO A 88 -9.87 -2.39 15.85
N ARG A 89 -8.81 -3.00 15.33
CA ARG A 89 -7.95 -2.43 14.29
C ARG A 89 -7.57 -3.48 13.25
N CYS A 90 -7.23 -3.00 12.07
CA CYS A 90 -6.57 -3.76 11.04
C CYS A 90 -5.19 -3.18 10.77
N HIS A 91 -4.16 -4.00 10.95
CA HIS A 91 -2.80 -3.69 10.53
C HIS A 91 -2.48 -4.45 9.24
N PHE A 92 -2.02 -3.73 8.23
CA PHE A 92 -1.78 -4.25 6.89
C PHE A 92 -0.32 -4.07 6.52
N ARG A 93 0.30 -5.14 6.01
CA ARG A 93 1.66 -5.08 5.50
C ARG A 93 1.82 -5.90 4.22
N PHE A 94 2.48 -5.31 3.23
CA PHE A 94 2.93 -6.01 2.03
C PHE A 94 4.33 -5.53 1.66
N VAL A 95 5.24 -6.48 1.45
CA VAL A 95 6.66 -6.21 1.19
C VAL A 95 7.06 -6.86 -0.12
N ILE A 96 7.80 -6.13 -0.94
CA ILE A 96 8.51 -6.66 -2.11
C ILE A 96 9.98 -6.37 -1.90
N MET A 97 10.84 -7.36 -2.08
CA MET A 97 12.29 -7.20 -1.97
C MET A 97 12.98 -7.61 -3.27
N LYS A 98 14.06 -6.93 -3.62
CA LYS A 98 14.92 -7.35 -4.73
C LYS A 98 15.75 -8.55 -4.32
N ASP A 99 15.65 -9.64 -5.06
CA ASP A 99 16.61 -10.74 -4.94
C ASP A 99 17.92 -10.35 -5.61
N TYR A 100 18.97 -10.15 -4.80
CA TYR A 100 20.29 -9.78 -5.29
C TYR A 100 20.92 -10.80 -6.24
N ARG A 101 20.51 -12.08 -6.17
CA ARG A 101 21.07 -13.13 -7.03
C ARG A 101 20.50 -13.08 -8.44
N SER A 102 19.18 -12.98 -8.56
CA SER A 102 18.50 -12.97 -9.86
C SER A 102 18.22 -11.57 -10.41
N GLY A 103 18.33 -10.53 -9.57
CA GLY A 103 17.92 -9.17 -9.88
C GLY A 103 16.41 -8.96 -9.94
N LYS A 104 15.60 -10.01 -9.70
CA LYS A 104 14.14 -9.97 -9.76
C LYS A 104 13.53 -9.42 -8.47
N MET A 105 12.30 -8.93 -8.57
CA MET A 105 11.50 -8.53 -7.42
C MET A 105 10.70 -9.73 -6.89
N LEU A 106 10.75 -9.95 -5.58
CA LEU A 106 10.07 -11.05 -4.90
C LEU A 106 9.02 -10.51 -3.91
N PRO A 107 7.73 -10.80 -4.14
CA PRO A 107 6.68 -10.40 -3.21
C PRO A 107 6.70 -11.34 -2.01
N GLN A 108 6.55 -10.76 -0.83
CA GLN A 108 6.30 -11.51 0.40
C GLN A 108 4.81 -11.78 0.55
N LYS A 109 4.46 -12.66 1.50
CA LYS A 109 3.06 -12.90 1.85
C LYS A 109 2.39 -11.60 2.28
N VAL A 110 1.18 -11.35 1.78
CA VAL A 110 0.33 -10.23 2.24
C VAL A 110 -0.11 -10.51 3.68
N ILE A 111 0.13 -9.55 4.57
CA ILE A 111 -0.22 -9.61 5.98
C ILE A 111 -1.42 -8.69 6.22
N ALA A 112 -2.43 -9.22 6.88
CA ALA A 112 -3.60 -8.51 7.36
C ALA A 112 -3.93 -9.06 8.76
N GLU A 113 -3.63 -8.27 9.79
CA GLU A 113 -3.72 -8.68 11.19
C GLU A 113 -4.97 -8.08 11.83
N ASN A 114 -5.71 -8.94 12.55
CA ASN A 114 -6.83 -8.52 13.37
C ASN A 114 -6.28 -8.09 14.73
N GLU A 115 -6.24 -6.81 15.00
CA GLU A 115 -5.69 -6.28 16.25
C GLU A 115 -6.77 -5.73 17.17
N GLY A 116 -6.58 -5.92 18.48
CA GLY A 116 -7.51 -5.47 19.50
C GLY A 116 -8.89 -6.16 19.47
N GLY A 117 -9.80 -5.66 20.31
CA GLY A 117 -11.14 -6.22 20.45
C GLY A 117 -11.24 -7.44 21.37
N SER A 118 -12.41 -8.04 21.37
CA SER A 118 -12.78 -9.23 22.14
C SER A 118 -13.35 -10.31 21.21
N TYR A 119 -13.61 -11.51 21.72
CA TYR A 119 -14.24 -12.57 20.93
C TYR A 119 -15.55 -12.15 20.24
N ARG A 120 -16.33 -11.28 20.90
CA ARG A 120 -17.64 -10.79 20.44
C ARG A 120 -17.56 -9.52 19.62
N ASP A 121 -16.45 -8.78 19.69
CA ASP A 121 -16.26 -7.52 18.97
C ASP A 121 -14.82 -7.45 18.48
N LYS A 122 -14.58 -7.80 17.22
CA LYS A 122 -13.24 -7.81 16.64
C LYS A 122 -13.22 -7.36 15.18
N ALA A 123 -12.06 -6.88 14.77
CA ALA A 123 -11.76 -6.65 13.37
C ALA A 123 -11.64 -7.99 12.62
N ILE A 124 -12.03 -7.97 11.35
CA ILE A 124 -11.85 -9.03 10.38
C ILE A 124 -11.18 -8.38 9.17
N CYS A 125 -9.88 -8.61 9.08
CA CYS A 125 -8.99 -8.00 8.12
C CYS A 125 -8.49 -9.07 7.16
N SER A 126 -8.45 -8.75 5.87
CA SER A 126 -7.87 -9.63 4.87
C SER A 126 -7.06 -8.84 3.85
N GLY A 127 -6.13 -9.50 3.20
CA GLY A 127 -5.34 -8.92 2.13
C GLY A 127 -5.11 -9.93 1.02
N LYS A 128 -5.09 -9.46 -0.22
CA LYS A 128 -4.91 -10.28 -1.42
C LYS A 128 -4.00 -9.55 -2.40
N LEU A 129 -3.01 -10.28 -2.93
CA LEU A 129 -2.21 -9.83 -4.07
C LEU A 129 -3.00 -10.13 -5.35
N ASP A 130 -3.44 -9.09 -6.05
CA ASP A 130 -4.25 -9.21 -7.25
C ASP A 130 -3.39 -9.40 -8.51
N SER A 131 -2.27 -8.71 -8.59
CA SER A 131 -1.30 -8.87 -9.68
C SER A 131 0.12 -8.53 -9.23
N PHE A 132 1.11 -9.11 -9.91
CA PHE A 132 2.51 -8.86 -9.65
C PHE A 132 3.40 -9.11 -10.87
N ASN A 133 4.32 -8.19 -11.15
CA ASN A 133 5.32 -8.32 -12.20
C ASN A 133 6.71 -8.61 -11.59
N LEU A 134 7.28 -9.79 -11.86
CA LEU A 134 8.58 -10.21 -11.32
C LEU A 134 9.77 -9.34 -11.77
N ASN A 135 9.67 -8.70 -12.93
CA ASN A 135 10.77 -7.94 -13.52
C ASN A 135 10.75 -6.48 -13.07
N THR A 136 9.56 -5.86 -13.04
CA THR A 136 9.42 -4.45 -12.63
C THR A 136 9.14 -4.33 -11.14
N GLY A 137 8.50 -5.33 -10.54
CA GLY A 137 7.94 -5.33 -9.18
C GLY A 137 6.67 -4.48 -9.03
N GLU A 138 6.05 -4.08 -10.14
CA GLU A 138 4.71 -3.48 -10.11
C GLU A 138 3.73 -4.49 -9.51
N ALA A 139 2.85 -4.01 -8.64
CA ALA A 139 1.91 -4.87 -7.93
C ALA A 139 0.57 -4.18 -7.74
N GLU A 140 -0.48 -4.98 -7.65
CA GLU A 140 -1.79 -4.55 -7.17
C GLU A 140 -2.18 -5.40 -5.97
N VAL A 141 -2.52 -4.76 -4.87
CA VAL A 141 -2.94 -5.41 -3.61
C VAL A 141 -4.24 -4.80 -3.13
N THR A 142 -5.16 -5.66 -2.70
CA THR A 142 -6.42 -5.25 -2.08
C THR A 142 -6.44 -5.68 -0.63
N PHE A 143 -6.77 -4.73 0.25
CA PHE A 143 -6.99 -4.95 1.67
C PHE A 143 -8.45 -4.71 2.00
N SER A 144 -9.03 -5.59 2.80
CA SER A 144 -10.44 -5.48 3.22
C SER A 144 -10.52 -5.39 4.73
N ILE A 145 -11.35 -4.48 5.21
CA ILE A 145 -11.61 -4.17 6.61
C ILE A 145 -13.08 -4.47 6.89
N ASN A 146 -13.34 -5.32 7.86
CA ASN A 146 -14.69 -5.57 8.36
C ASN A 146 -14.69 -5.69 9.88
N ARG A 147 -15.87 -5.63 10.50
CA ARG A 147 -16.06 -5.79 11.93
C ARG A 147 -17.09 -6.86 12.19
N ARG A 148 -16.79 -7.72 13.14
CA ARG A 148 -17.72 -8.70 13.66
C ARG A 148 -18.11 -8.31 15.09
N LYS A 149 -19.35 -7.88 15.28
CA LYS A 149 -19.93 -7.46 16.56
C LYS A 149 -21.20 -8.27 16.85
N TYR A 150 -21.26 -8.93 18.02
CA TYR A 150 -22.39 -9.76 18.49
C TYR A 150 -22.88 -9.34 19.86
#